data_AF-A0A9Q2XIG6-F1
#
_entry.id   AF-A0A9Q2XIG6-F1
#
_cell.length_a   1.000
_cell.length_b   1.000
_cell.length_c   1.000
_cell.angle_alpha   90.00
_cell.angle_beta   90.00
_cell.angle_gamma   90.00
#
_symmetry.space_group_name_H-M   'P 1'
#
loop_
_entity.id
_entity.type
_entity.pdbx_description
1 polymer ?
#
loop_
_entity_poly.entity_id
_entity_poly.type
_entity_poly.pdbx_seq_one_letter_code
_entity_poly.pdbx_strand_id
1 'polypeptide(L)'
;MVMAMWARIENDTVVEITGIDPAGRFHPSLVWVACDGAVPGDRYVDGSFEPAPGEDMAALERSWRDSAINPTEWLVGRHRDEQDMQLITTLQASQFAELLQYRQALRDWPQSSAFPAVEHRPAPPPWLDDMTL
;
A
#
# COMPACT_ATOMS: atom_id res chain seq x y z
N MET A 1 -27.50 16.91 -0.54
CA MET A 1 -27.43 16.99 -2.01
C MET A 1 -26.02 16.58 -2.39
N VAL A 2 -25.79 15.39 -2.92
CA VAL A 2 -24.45 15.01 -3.41
C VAL A 2 -24.19 15.86 -4.65
N MET A 3 -23.18 16.72 -4.63
CA MET A 3 -22.81 17.49 -5.81
C MET A 3 -22.18 16.51 -6.79
N ALA A 4 -22.78 16.34 -7.98
CA ALA A 4 -22.20 15.51 -9.03
C ALA A 4 -20.84 16.11 -9.43
N MET A 5 -19.76 15.37 -9.17
CA MET A 5 -18.42 15.73 -9.63
C MET A 5 -18.17 15.13 -11.02
N TRP A 6 -17.35 15.81 -11.80
CA TRP A 6 -16.98 15.42 -13.14
C TRP A 6 -15.47 15.43 -13.28
N ALA A 7 -14.94 14.35 -13.83
CA ALA A 7 -13.53 14.17 -14.13
C ALA A 7 -13.27 14.36 -15.62
N ARG A 8 -12.31 15.22 -15.96
CA ARG A 8 -11.83 15.37 -17.33
C ARG A 8 -10.81 14.28 -17.61
N ILE A 9 -11.06 13.47 -18.64
CA ILE A 9 -10.18 12.37 -19.03
C ILE A 9 -9.36 12.79 -20.24
N GLU A 10 -8.05 12.60 -20.14
CA GLU A 10 -7.09 12.84 -21.22
C GLU A 10 -6.08 11.69 -21.23
N ASN A 11 -5.99 10.94 -22.34
CA ASN A 11 -5.16 9.73 -22.46
C ASN A 11 -5.37 8.74 -21.28
N ASP A 12 -6.63 8.38 -21.02
CA ASP A 12 -7.06 7.52 -19.91
C ASP A 12 -6.73 8.03 -18.51
N THR A 13 -6.27 9.28 -18.36
CA THR A 13 -5.91 9.87 -17.07
C THR A 13 -6.85 11.02 -16.70
N VAL A 14 -7.26 11.09 -15.45
CA VAL A 14 -7.98 12.23 -14.88
C VAL A 14 -7.01 13.39 -14.77
N VAL A 15 -7.28 14.46 -15.49
CA VAL A 15 -6.44 15.66 -15.48
C VAL A 15 -7.06 16.82 -14.70
N GLU A 16 -8.37 16.80 -14.48
CA GLU A 16 -9.12 17.88 -13.83
C GLU A 16 -10.41 17.36 -13.20
N ILE A 17 -10.82 17.93 -12.06
CA ILE A 17 -12.10 17.66 -11.39
C ILE A 17 -12.90 18.97 -11.31
N THR A 18 -14.19 18.90 -11.60
CA THR A 18 -15.12 20.01 -11.43
C THR A 18 -16.43 19.59 -10.77
N GLY A 19 -17.00 20.46 -9.93
CA GLY A 19 -18.33 20.27 -9.34
C GLY A 19 -19.47 20.87 -10.18
N ILE A 20 -19.15 21.37 -11.37
CA ILE A 20 -20.12 22.02 -12.27
C ILE A 20 -20.37 21.11 -13.46
N ASP A 21 -21.63 20.98 -13.87
CA ASP A 21 -22.01 20.23 -15.08
C ASP A 21 -21.26 20.77 -16.33
N PRO A 22 -20.43 19.94 -16.98
CA PRO A 22 -19.62 20.37 -18.12
C PRO A 22 -20.43 20.54 -19.41
N ALA A 23 -21.66 20.03 -19.48
CA ALA A 23 -22.48 20.06 -20.68
C ALA A 23 -22.71 21.50 -21.19
N GLY A 24 -22.33 21.75 -22.46
CA GLY A 24 -22.48 23.05 -23.11
C GLY A 24 -21.61 24.18 -22.54
N ARG A 25 -20.72 23.89 -21.56
CA ARG A 25 -19.81 24.88 -20.96
C ARG A 25 -18.39 24.81 -21.50
N PHE A 26 -17.92 23.60 -21.77
CA PHE A 26 -16.57 23.36 -22.26
C PHE A 26 -16.56 22.94 -23.74
N HIS A 27 -15.38 22.96 -24.35
CA HIS A 27 -15.21 22.55 -25.73
C HIS A 27 -15.61 21.08 -25.92
N PRO A 28 -16.35 20.72 -26.99
CA PRO A 28 -16.90 19.37 -27.18
C PRO A 28 -15.85 18.26 -27.39
N SER A 29 -14.58 18.62 -27.59
CA SER A 29 -13.49 17.64 -27.67
C SER A 29 -13.02 17.15 -26.30
N LEU A 30 -13.41 17.80 -25.20
CA LEU A 30 -13.04 17.38 -23.86
C LEU A 30 -13.96 16.24 -23.41
N VAL A 31 -13.36 15.16 -22.94
CA VAL A 31 -14.08 14.01 -22.38
C VAL A 31 -14.29 14.26 -20.90
N TRP A 32 -15.54 14.36 -20.49
CA TRP A 32 -15.94 14.48 -19.09
C TRP A 32 -16.77 13.28 -18.68
N VAL A 33 -16.42 12.67 -17.55
CA VAL A 33 -17.10 11.52 -16.98
C VAL A 33 -17.53 11.85 -15.55
N ALA A 34 -18.76 11.51 -15.19
CA ALA A 34 -19.23 11.68 -13.80
C ALA A 34 -18.43 10.77 -12.86
N CYS A 35 -17.95 11.33 -11.75
CA CYS A 35 -17.15 10.62 -10.77
C CYS A 35 -17.66 10.89 -9.35
N ASP A 36 -17.44 9.94 -8.45
CA ASP A 36 -17.67 10.11 -7.02
C ASP A 36 -16.34 9.93 -6.28
N GLY A 37 -15.58 11.02 -6.18
CA GLY A 37 -14.30 11.05 -5.45
C GLY A 37 -13.04 10.74 -6.25
N ALA A 38 -13.10 10.69 -7.59
CA ALA A 38 -11.89 10.65 -8.41
C ALA A 38 -11.04 11.90 -8.20
N VAL A 39 -9.72 11.76 -8.28
CA VAL A 39 -8.75 12.86 -8.15
C VAL A 39 -7.89 13.00 -9.41
N PRO A 40 -7.30 14.18 -9.67
CA PRO A 40 -6.31 14.33 -10.74
C PRO A 40 -5.15 13.34 -10.56
N GLY A 41 -4.85 12.59 -11.62
CA GLY A 41 -3.89 11.49 -11.62
C GLY A 41 -4.54 10.12 -11.83
N ASP A 42 -5.77 9.92 -11.33
CA ASP A 42 -6.47 8.63 -11.45
C ASP A 42 -6.60 8.18 -12.90
N ARG A 43 -6.60 6.87 -13.13
CA ARG A 43 -6.79 6.28 -14.45
C ARG A 43 -8.27 5.94 -14.66
N TYR A 44 -8.80 6.19 -15.85
CA TYR A 44 -10.15 5.78 -16.24
C TYR A 44 -10.05 4.60 -17.21
N VAL A 45 -10.36 3.39 -16.72
CA VAL A 45 -10.24 2.13 -17.47
C VAL A 45 -11.55 1.36 -17.36
N ASP A 46 -12.09 0.91 -18.49
CA ASP A 46 -13.31 0.08 -18.58
C ASP A 46 -14.52 0.61 -17.78
N GLY A 47 -14.66 1.93 -17.70
CA GLY A 47 -15.77 2.58 -16.99
C GLY A 47 -15.54 2.79 -15.50
N SER A 48 -14.39 2.39 -14.97
CA SER A 48 -14.01 2.57 -13.56
C SER A 48 -12.87 3.58 -13.41
N PHE A 49 -12.90 4.33 -12.32
CA PHE A 49 -11.75 5.12 -11.87
C PHE A 49 -10.86 4.23 -11.01
N GLU A 50 -9.63 4.07 -11.44
CA GLU A 50 -8.58 3.38 -10.70
C GLU A 50 -7.60 4.44 -10.20
N PRO A 51 -7.20 4.42 -8.92
CA PRO A 51 -6.19 5.34 -8.45
C PRO A 51 -4.92 5.18 -9.28
N ALA A 52 -4.32 6.30 -9.68
CA ALA A 52 -3.00 6.23 -10.32
C ALA A 52 -2.04 5.47 -9.39
N PRO A 53 -1.13 4.63 -9.92
CA PRO A 53 0.00 4.16 -9.14
C PRO A 53 0.88 5.38 -8.80
N GLY A 54 0.58 6.02 -7.67
CA GLY A 54 1.14 7.31 -7.23
C GLY A 54 1.49 7.32 -5.74
N GLU A 55 1.85 8.52 -5.25
CA GLU A 55 2.31 8.77 -3.87
C GLU A 55 1.39 8.19 -2.80
N ASP A 56 0.08 8.13 -3.06
CA ASP A 56 -0.91 7.55 -2.15
C ASP A 56 -0.77 6.04 -2.01
N MET A 57 -0.53 5.30 -3.11
CA MET A 57 -0.23 3.87 -3.03
C MET A 57 1.10 3.62 -2.34
N ALA A 58 2.11 4.44 -2.64
CA ALA A 58 3.40 4.37 -1.93
C ALA A 58 3.25 4.68 -0.42
N ALA A 59 2.40 5.62 -0.02
CA ALA A 59 2.13 5.92 1.38
C ALA A 59 1.37 4.77 2.06
N LEU A 60 0.35 4.23 1.40
CA LEU A 60 -0.41 3.07 1.86
C LEU A 60 0.51 1.86 2.10
N GLU A 61 1.41 1.58 1.16
CA GLU A 61 2.31 0.44 1.27
C GLU A 61 3.41 0.62 2.33
N ARG A 62 3.88 1.86 2.55
CA ARG A 62 4.77 2.16 3.69
C ARG A 62 4.03 1.95 5.02
N SER A 63 2.77 2.37 5.11
CA SER A 63 1.94 2.14 6.30
C SER A 63 1.68 0.65 6.54
N TRP A 64 1.44 -0.13 5.48
CA TRP A 64 1.33 -1.58 5.57
C TRP A 64 2.63 -2.22 6.06
N ARG A 65 3.78 -1.83 5.49
CA ARG A 65 5.10 -2.29 5.95
C ARG A 65 5.30 -2.03 7.44
N ASP A 66 4.97 -0.82 7.91
CA ASP A 66 5.11 -0.47 9.33
C ASP A 66 4.21 -1.34 10.20
N SER A 67 2.99 -1.61 9.74
CA SER A 67 2.05 -2.53 10.41
C SER A 67 2.55 -3.99 10.43
N ALA A 68 3.39 -4.41 9.48
CA ALA A 68 4.04 -5.72 9.48
C ALA A 68 5.31 -5.78 10.36
N ILE A 69 6.06 -4.67 10.46
CA ILE A 69 7.28 -4.57 11.26
C ILE A 69 6.97 -4.42 12.75
N ASN A 70 6.03 -3.55 13.12
CA ASN A 70 5.76 -3.20 14.52
C ASN A 70 5.41 -4.42 15.41
N PRO A 71 4.46 -5.31 15.03
CA PRO A 71 4.08 -6.44 15.88
C PRO A 71 5.19 -7.48 16.05
N THR A 72 6.21 -7.45 15.19
CA THR A 72 7.33 -8.40 15.25
C THR A 72 8.57 -7.86 15.95
N GLU A 73 8.57 -6.59 16.37
CA GLU A 73 9.72 -5.98 17.05
C GLU A 73 9.96 -6.58 18.45
N TRP A 74 8.90 -6.75 19.24
CA TRP A 74 9.01 -7.32 20.59
C TRP A 74 9.56 -8.75 20.56
N LEU A 75 9.23 -9.53 19.52
CA LEU A 75 9.66 -10.91 19.37
C LEU A 75 11.18 -11.01 19.15
N VAL A 76 11.75 -10.02 18.45
CA VAL A 76 13.21 -9.90 18.31
C VAL A 76 13.87 -9.52 19.63
N GLY A 77 13.29 -8.56 20.37
CA GLY A 77 13.77 -8.17 21.70
C GLY A 77 13.79 -9.36 22.65
N ARG A 78 12.65 -10.04 22.80
CA ARG A 78 12.50 -11.22 23.68
C ARG A 78 13.51 -12.32 23.35
N HIS A 79 13.70 -12.66 22.08
CA HIS A 79 14.65 -13.71 21.72
C HIS A 79 16.09 -13.35 22.13
N ARG A 80 16.48 -12.09 21.95
CA ARG A 80 17.81 -11.61 22.37
C ARG A 80 17.95 -11.62 23.89
N ASP A 81 16.94 -11.14 24.61
CA ASP A 81 16.93 -11.16 26.07
C ASP A 81 17.06 -12.61 26.60
N GLU A 82 16.32 -13.57 26.02
CA GLU A 82 16.41 -14.99 26.36
C GLU A 82 17.81 -15.56 26.11
N GLN A 83 18.44 -15.20 24.99
CA GLN A 83 19.82 -15.62 24.67
C GLN A 83 20.85 -15.04 25.65
N ASP A 84 20.77 -13.74 25.94
CA ASP A 84 21.68 -13.04 26.84
C ASP A 84 21.55 -13.55 28.29
N MET A 85 20.34 -13.94 28.68
CA MET A 85 20.05 -14.58 29.97
C MET A 85 20.34 -16.10 29.99
N GLN A 86 20.78 -16.68 28.86
CA GLN A 86 21.00 -18.12 28.70
C GLN A 86 19.77 -18.98 29.04
N LEU A 87 18.58 -18.48 28.73
CA LEU A 87 17.30 -19.18 28.89
C LEU A 87 16.99 -20.06 27.67
N ILE A 88 16.01 -20.95 27.83
CA ILE A 88 15.39 -21.63 26.70
C ILE A 88 14.60 -20.58 25.92
N THR A 89 14.92 -20.42 24.63
CA THR A 89 14.28 -19.44 23.76
C THR A 89 12.86 -19.87 23.39
N THR A 90 11.94 -18.91 23.32
CA THR A 90 10.56 -19.14 22.86
C THR A 90 10.54 -19.57 21.39
N LEU A 91 11.38 -18.92 20.57
CA LEU A 91 11.57 -19.30 19.16
C LEU A 91 12.74 -20.26 18.99
N GLN A 92 12.61 -21.18 18.04
CA GLN A 92 13.75 -21.95 17.54
C GLN A 92 14.71 -21.05 16.75
N ALA A 93 15.98 -21.45 16.66
CA ALA A 93 16.99 -20.69 15.91
C ALA A 93 16.60 -20.49 14.42
N SER A 94 15.96 -21.48 13.80
CA SER A 94 15.44 -21.39 12.42
C SER A 94 14.32 -20.34 12.30
N GLN A 95 13.34 -20.37 13.20
CA GLN A 95 12.25 -19.39 13.26
C GLN A 95 12.80 -17.98 13.47
N PHE A 96 13.78 -17.81 14.36
CA PHE A 96 14.41 -16.52 14.56
C PHE A 96 15.14 -16.03 13.29
N ALA A 97 15.86 -16.91 12.60
CA ALA A 97 16.50 -16.55 11.33
C ALA A 97 15.50 -16.19 10.22
N GLU A 98 14.39 -16.92 10.10
CA GLU A 98 13.29 -16.60 9.17
C GLU A 98 12.66 -15.24 9.50
N LEU A 99 12.46 -14.93 10.78
CA LEU A 99 11.95 -13.64 11.23
C LEU A 99 12.86 -12.49 10.83
N LEU A 100 14.17 -12.64 11.02
CA LEU A 100 15.13 -11.61 10.65
C LEU A 100 15.16 -11.39 9.14
N GLN A 101 15.11 -12.46 8.34
CA GLN A 101 15.04 -12.37 6.88
C GLN A 101 13.75 -11.68 6.41
N TYR A 102 12.60 -12.04 6.99
CA TYR A 102 11.32 -11.39 6.68
C TYR A 102 11.36 -9.89 7.02
N ARG A 103 11.84 -9.53 8.22
CA ARG A 103 11.98 -8.11 8.62
C ARG A 103 12.96 -7.34 7.74
N GLN A 104 14.01 -7.98 7.25
CA GLN A 104 14.93 -7.37 6.29
C GLN A 104 14.24 -7.11 4.95
N ALA A 105 13.54 -8.11 4.41
CA ALA A 105 12.79 -7.96 3.16
C ALA A 105 11.75 -6.83 3.23
N LEU A 106 11.05 -6.67 4.36
CA LEU A 106 10.12 -5.56 4.58
C LEU A 106 10.82 -4.18 4.52
N ARG A 107 12.05 -4.07 5.04
CA ARG A 107 12.82 -2.81 5.00
C ARG A 107 13.35 -2.50 3.61
N ASP A 108 13.74 -3.52 2.86
CA ASP A 108 14.34 -3.38 1.53
C ASP A 108 13.28 -3.14 0.44
N TRP A 109 12.05 -3.66 0.63
CA TRP A 109 11.01 -3.58 -0.39
C TRP A 109 10.67 -2.15 -0.85
N PRO A 110 10.49 -1.13 0.02
CA PRO A 110 10.28 0.27 -0.41
C PRO A 110 11.46 0.91 -1.15
N GLN A 111 12.65 0.29 -1.15
CA GLN A 111 13.81 0.72 -1.93
C GLN A 111 13.91 -0.04 -3.27
N SER A 112 13.07 -1.06 -3.49
CA SER A 112 13.08 -1.86 -4.71
C SER A 112 12.30 -1.20 -5.83
N SER A 113 12.63 -1.54 -7.07
CA SER A 113 11.88 -1.12 -8.26
C SER A 113 10.49 -1.75 -8.35
N ALA A 114 10.20 -2.77 -7.54
CA ALA A 114 8.92 -3.46 -7.49
C ALA A 114 7.91 -2.77 -6.56
N PHE A 115 8.32 -1.75 -5.82
CA PHE A 115 7.44 -0.97 -4.97
C PHE A 115 6.61 0.03 -5.80
N PRO A 116 5.31 0.24 -5.52
CA PRO A 116 4.48 -0.29 -4.42
C PRO A 116 3.62 -1.52 -4.78
N ALA A 117 4.04 -2.35 -5.73
CA ALA A 117 3.19 -3.44 -6.24
C ALA A 117 2.93 -4.54 -5.19
N VAL A 118 1.65 -4.80 -4.92
CA VAL A 118 1.18 -5.70 -3.86
C VAL A 118 1.69 -7.13 -4.04
N GLU A 119 1.84 -7.57 -5.29
CA GLU A 119 2.31 -8.91 -5.67
C GLU A 119 3.76 -9.17 -5.22
N HIS A 120 4.50 -8.10 -4.93
CA HIS A 120 5.90 -8.16 -4.49
C HIS A 120 6.06 -7.92 -2.99
N ARG A 121 4.95 -7.82 -2.23
CA ARG A 121 5.02 -7.75 -0.77
C ARG A 121 5.74 -8.99 -0.20
N PRO A 122 6.70 -8.81 0.72
CA PRO A 122 7.28 -9.93 1.45
C PRO A 122 6.20 -10.72 2.18
N ALA A 123 6.17 -12.04 2.00
CA ALA A 123 5.24 -12.91 2.69
C ALA A 123 5.74 -13.26 4.10
N PRO A 124 4.89 -13.21 5.14
CA PRO A 124 5.28 -13.62 6.49
C PRO A 124 5.55 -15.13 6.55
N PRO A 125 6.47 -15.57 7.44
CA PRO A 125 6.60 -16.99 7.74
C PRO A 125 5.29 -17.58 8.29
N PRO A 126 4.91 -18.81 7.95
CA PRO A 126 3.61 -19.38 8.29
C PRO A 126 3.37 -19.56 9.79
N TRP A 127 4.43 -19.67 10.60
CA TRP A 127 4.35 -19.78 12.06
C TRP A 127 4.17 -18.42 12.75
N LEU A 128 4.35 -17.31 12.03
CA LEU A 128 4.39 -15.98 12.62
C LEU A 128 3.03 -15.54 13.15
N ASP A 129 1.95 -15.90 12.46
CA ASP A 129 0.58 -15.59 12.86
C ASP A 129 0.23 -16.18 14.24
N ASP A 130 0.80 -17.34 14.59
CA ASP A 130 0.63 -17.94 15.91
C ASP A 130 1.36 -17.17 17.02
N MET A 131 2.34 -16.34 16.65
CA MET A 131 3.20 -15.59 17.59
C MET A 131 2.79 -14.12 17.73
N THR A 132 2.09 -13.54 16.76
CA THR A 132 1.62 -12.15 16.80
C THR A 132 0.11 -12.10 17.01
N LEU A 133 -0.32 -11.89 18.25
CA LEU A 133 -1.73 -11.69 18.65
C LEU A 133 -2.14 -10.22 18.59
#